data_AF-A0A0K6H0I1-F1
#
_entry.id   AF-A0A0K6H0I1-F1
#
_cell.length_a   1.000
_cell.length_b   1.000
_cell.length_c   1.000
_cell.angle_alpha   90.00
_cell.angle_beta   90.00
_cell.angle_gamma   90.00
#
_symmetry.space_group_name_H-M   'P 1'
#
loop_
_entity.id
_entity.type
_entity.pdbx_description
1 polymer ?
#
loop_
_entity_poly.entity_id
_entity_poly.type
_entity_poly.pdbx_seq_one_letter_code
_entity_poly.pdbx_strand_id
1 'polypeptide(L)'
;MGWAGLQGLAAFVLAAAWHAPGWVRLLHLFFMPVVVAALSLGLPPWLYLLALVLTFALSRNALLEQVPFYRSSEEAAHRLAALLPEGARLLEAGSADARLALLLHGLRPDVTVEACENAWAARLLAQWRWWRAGSPAGVRLSSQNFWAMSWQPYNAVYVFLSPAPMARVWQKFCSEAGPGSLLVSNSFEVPAVEPDARIALSGPLQKELLIWHRPHGAR
;
A
#
# COMPACT_ATOMS: atom_id res chain seq x y z
N MET A 1 7.78 -10.74 39.86
CA MET A 1 6.88 -10.68 38.69
C MET A 1 5.70 -9.72 38.87
N GLY A 2 5.08 -9.61 40.06
CA GLY A 2 3.91 -8.71 40.27
C GLY A 2 4.14 -7.23 39.96
N TRP A 3 5.33 -6.69 40.22
CA TRP A 3 5.66 -5.29 39.91
C TRP A 3 5.65 -4.97 38.40
N ALA A 4 6.00 -5.94 37.54
CA ALA A 4 6.01 -5.76 36.09
C ALA A 4 4.58 -5.69 35.54
N GLY A 5 3.67 -6.49 36.09
CA GLY A 5 2.24 -6.41 35.79
C GLY A 5 1.63 -5.09 36.25
N LEU A 6 1.98 -4.62 37.45
CA LEU A 6 1.50 -3.35 37.98
C LEU A 6 2.00 -2.15 37.18
N GLN A 7 3.28 -2.17 36.77
CA GLN A 7 3.84 -1.13 35.90
C GLN A 7 3.22 -1.17 34.51
N GLY A 8 2.96 -2.34 33.93
CA GLY A 8 2.24 -2.48 32.66
C GLY A 8 0.81 -1.94 32.73
N LEU A 9 0.08 -2.25 33.81
CA LEU A 9 -1.27 -1.73 34.05
C LEU A 9 -1.27 -0.20 34.19
N ALA A 10 -0.34 0.35 34.97
CA ALA A 10 -0.20 1.80 35.13
C ALA A 10 0.11 2.48 33.80
N ALA A 11 1.02 1.92 33.00
CA ALA A 11 1.35 2.44 31.67
C ALA A 11 0.15 2.35 30.70
N PHE A 12 -0.65 1.28 30.76
CA PHE A 12 -1.88 1.14 29.99
C PHE A 12 -2.90 2.23 30.34
N VAL A 13 -3.11 2.50 31.63
CA VAL A 13 -4.04 3.53 32.11
C VAL A 13 -3.57 4.92 31.67
N LEU A 14 -2.27 5.22 31.81
CA LEU A 14 -1.70 6.49 31.35
C LEU A 14 -1.85 6.66 29.82
N ALA A 15 -1.58 5.61 29.05
CA ALA A 15 -1.76 5.63 27.59
C ALA A 15 -3.23 5.80 27.20
N ALA A 16 -4.16 5.21 27.95
CA ALA A 16 -5.60 5.41 27.75
C ALA A 16 -6.03 6.85 28.09
N ALA A 17 -5.53 7.43 29.18
CA ALA A 17 -5.78 8.82 29.55
C ALA A 17 -5.27 9.81 28.49
N TRP A 18 -4.16 9.47 27.83
CA TRP A 18 -3.61 10.26 26.72
C TRP A 18 -4.27 9.98 25.36
N HIS A 19 -5.37 9.23 25.33
CA HIS A 19 -6.09 8.87 24.09
C HIS A 19 -5.20 8.16 23.06
N ALA A 20 -4.20 7.40 23.51
CA ALA A 20 -3.36 6.61 22.62
C ALA A 20 -4.19 5.53 21.89
N PRO A 21 -3.85 5.21 20.63
CA PRO A 21 -4.58 4.19 19.87
C PRO A 21 -4.51 2.82 20.56
N GLY A 22 -5.54 1.99 20.32
CA GLY A 22 -5.72 0.69 21.01
C GLY A 22 -4.47 -0.20 21.03
N TRP A 23 -3.76 -0.29 19.90
CA TRP A 23 -2.55 -1.10 19.79
C TRP A 23 -1.38 -0.57 20.64
N VAL A 24 -1.25 0.76 20.80
CA VAL A 24 -0.22 1.40 21.65
C VAL A 24 -0.47 1.08 23.11
N ARG A 25 -1.74 1.09 23.53
CA ARG A 25 -2.13 0.72 24.88
C ARG A 25 -1.76 -0.73 25.19
N LEU A 26 -2.08 -1.66 24.28
CA LEU A 26 -1.67 -3.06 24.42
C LEU A 26 -0.15 -3.22 24.48
N LEU A 27 0.59 -2.47 23.66
CA LEU A 27 2.05 -2.47 23.71
C LEU A 27 2.56 -2.05 25.09
N HIS A 28 2.05 -0.96 25.67
CA HIS A 28 2.43 -0.54 27.04
C HIS A 28 2.05 -1.55 28.12
N LEU A 29 0.91 -2.23 27.99
CA LEU A 29 0.47 -3.25 28.93
C LEU A 29 1.45 -4.43 28.98
N PHE A 30 1.90 -4.89 27.81
CA PHE A 30 2.68 -6.12 27.71
C PHE A 30 4.19 -5.90 27.67
N PHE A 31 4.68 -4.69 27.35
CA PHE A 31 6.11 -4.45 27.12
C PHE A 31 7.00 -4.94 28.26
N MET A 32 6.79 -4.45 29.49
CA MET A 32 7.62 -4.85 30.63
C MET A 32 7.38 -6.28 31.11
N PRO A 33 6.15 -6.79 31.20
CA PRO A 33 5.93 -8.21 31.47
C PRO A 33 6.70 -9.12 30.52
N VAL A 34 6.69 -8.81 29.21
CA VAL A 34 7.41 -9.59 28.19
C VAL A 34 8.92 -9.46 28.35
N VAL A 35 9.46 -8.26 28.61
CA VAL A 35 10.90 -8.06 28.85
C VAL A 35 11.39 -8.84 30.06
N VAL A 36 10.67 -8.75 31.19
CA VAL A 36 11.00 -9.48 32.41
C VAL A 36 10.90 -10.98 32.20
N ALA A 37 9.86 -11.46 31.49
CA ALA A 37 9.73 -12.87 31.13
C ALA A 37 10.92 -13.34 30.28
N ALA A 38 11.26 -12.60 29.22
CA ALA A 38 12.36 -12.94 28.32
C ALA A 38 13.71 -13.02 29.05
N LEU A 39 13.99 -12.08 29.96
CA LEU A 39 15.19 -12.10 30.79
C LEU A 39 15.19 -13.27 31.80
N SER A 40 14.03 -13.57 32.39
CA SER A 40 13.90 -14.66 33.37
C SER A 40 14.00 -16.06 32.76
N LEU A 41 13.62 -16.20 31.48
CA LEU A 41 13.67 -17.45 30.74
C LEU A 41 15.08 -17.79 30.23
N GLY A 42 16.06 -16.88 30.41
CA GLY A 42 17.44 -17.10 29.96
C GLY A 42 17.54 -17.38 28.46
N LEU A 43 16.71 -16.69 27.66
CA LEU A 43 16.64 -16.94 26.22
C LEU A 43 18.03 -16.75 25.58
N PRO A 44 18.42 -17.62 24.64
CA PRO A 44 19.72 -17.50 23.99
C PRO A 44 19.84 -16.19 23.19
N PRO A 45 21.01 -15.52 23.20
CA PRO A 45 21.21 -14.21 22.58
C PRO A 45 20.77 -14.10 21.10
N TRP A 46 20.87 -15.20 20.35
CA TRP A 46 20.50 -15.22 18.94
C TRP A 46 19.01 -15.00 18.69
N LEU A 47 18.12 -15.27 19.66
CA LEU A 47 16.69 -14.99 19.52
C LEU A 47 16.41 -13.49 19.50
N TYR A 48 17.13 -12.71 20.32
CA TYR A 48 17.03 -11.25 20.28
C TYR A 48 17.58 -10.68 18.97
N LEU A 49 18.69 -11.25 18.48
CA LEU A 49 19.23 -10.90 17.16
C LEU A 49 18.24 -11.23 16.04
N LEU A 50 17.61 -12.41 16.08
CA LEU A 50 16.58 -12.80 15.12
C LEU A 50 15.38 -11.84 15.17
N ALA A 51 14.88 -11.50 16.35
CA ALA A 51 13.79 -10.54 16.52
C ALA A 51 14.16 -9.15 15.97
N LEU A 52 15.40 -8.70 16.18
CA LEU A 52 15.92 -7.45 15.61
C LEU A 52 15.98 -7.52 14.08
N VAL A 53 16.54 -8.59 13.51
CA VAL A 53 16.65 -8.78 12.06
C VAL A 53 15.26 -8.85 11.43
N LEU A 54 14.31 -9.56 12.02
CA LEU A 54 12.93 -9.62 11.55
C LEU A 54 12.26 -8.25 11.63
N THR A 55 12.43 -7.52 12.73
CA THR A 55 11.88 -6.17 12.89
C THR A 55 12.46 -5.24 11.83
N PHE A 56 13.78 -5.25 11.64
CA PHE A 56 14.46 -4.42 10.64
C PHE A 56 14.06 -4.81 9.22
N ALA A 57 13.96 -6.11 8.91
CA ALA A 57 13.48 -6.56 7.62
C ALA A 57 12.06 -6.03 7.38
N LEU A 58 11.16 -6.16 8.36
CA LEU A 58 9.75 -5.77 8.23
C LEU A 58 9.59 -4.24 8.15
N SER A 59 10.47 -3.49 8.82
CA SER A 59 10.46 -2.02 8.85
C SER A 59 11.39 -1.37 7.83
N ARG A 60 12.17 -2.14 7.06
CA ARG A 60 13.17 -1.64 6.10
C ARG A 60 12.58 -0.61 5.15
N ASN A 61 11.40 -0.87 4.61
CA ASN A 61 10.73 0.04 3.67
C ASN A 61 10.21 1.30 4.38
N ALA A 62 9.74 1.18 5.63
CA ALA A 62 9.35 2.34 6.44
C ALA A 62 10.55 3.24 6.77
N LEU A 63 11.73 2.65 7.00
CA LEU A 63 12.96 3.37 7.34
C LEU A 63 13.67 3.98 6.13
N LEU A 64 13.70 3.28 4.99
CA LEU A 64 14.48 3.70 3.81
C LEU A 64 13.67 4.50 2.79
N GLU A 65 12.40 4.16 2.58
CA GLU A 65 11.64 4.70 1.44
C GLU A 65 10.66 5.81 1.87
N GLN A 66 10.37 5.98 3.16
CA GLN A 66 9.43 6.99 3.70
C GLN A 66 8.07 7.03 2.98
N VAL A 67 7.67 5.94 2.32
CA VAL A 67 6.36 5.83 1.67
C VAL A 67 5.41 5.18 2.66
N PRO A 68 4.42 5.92 3.18
CA PRO A 68 3.40 5.34 4.04
C PRO A 68 2.69 4.20 3.29
N PHE A 69 2.30 3.17 4.04
CA PHE A 69 1.51 2.07 3.50
C PHE A 69 0.09 2.56 3.19
N TYR A 70 -0.12 3.12 2.01
CA TYR A 70 -1.42 3.60 1.57
C TYR A 70 -2.26 2.45 1.03
N ARG A 71 -3.50 2.37 1.49
CA ARG A 71 -4.48 1.38 1.06
C ARG A 71 -5.62 2.06 0.34
N SER A 72 -5.85 1.70 -0.92
CA SER A 72 -7.01 2.19 -1.66
C SER A 72 -8.31 1.73 -1.01
N SER A 73 -9.29 2.63 -0.95
CA SER A 73 -10.62 2.35 -0.44
C SER A 73 -11.43 1.52 -1.42
N GLU A 74 -12.49 0.87 -0.94
CA GLU A 74 -13.45 0.19 -1.82
C GLU A 74 -14.12 1.18 -2.79
N GLU A 75 -14.41 2.40 -2.34
CA GLU A 75 -14.94 3.45 -3.21
C GLU A 75 -13.98 3.77 -4.36
N ALA A 76 -12.67 3.89 -4.08
CA ALA A 76 -11.67 4.08 -5.12
C ALA A 76 -11.65 2.92 -6.13
N ALA A 77 -11.81 1.68 -5.66
CA ALA A 77 -11.90 0.51 -6.53
C ALA A 77 -13.13 0.57 -7.45
N HIS A 78 -14.30 0.95 -6.92
CA HIS A 78 -15.53 1.08 -7.72
C HIS A 78 -15.44 2.21 -8.75
N ARG A 79 -14.89 3.37 -8.35
CA ARG A 79 -14.69 4.49 -9.28
C ARG A 79 -13.69 4.15 -10.38
N LEU A 80 -12.61 3.46 -10.02
CA LEU A 80 -11.63 2.97 -11.00
C LEU A 80 -12.25 1.94 -11.94
N ALA A 81 -13.05 0.99 -11.43
CA ALA A 81 -13.73 -0.01 -12.23
C ALA A 81 -14.67 0.59 -13.30
N ALA A 82 -15.33 1.70 -12.98
CA ALA A 82 -16.21 2.41 -13.90
C ALA A 82 -15.45 3.23 -14.96
N LEU A 83 -14.20 3.62 -14.68
CA LEU A 83 -13.37 4.41 -15.58
C LEU A 83 -12.67 3.55 -16.65
N LEU A 84 -12.32 2.30 -16.30
CA LEU A 84 -11.50 1.45 -17.17
C LEU A 84 -12.29 0.96 -18.40
N PRO A 85 -11.65 0.95 -19.59
CA PRO A 85 -12.26 0.37 -20.79
C PRO A 85 -12.50 -1.14 -20.62
N GLU A 86 -13.27 -1.72 -21.53
CA GLU A 86 -13.51 -3.16 -21.57
C GLU A 86 -12.20 -3.93 -21.80
N GLY A 87 -11.97 -5.00 -21.04
CA GLY A 87 -10.77 -5.84 -21.18
C GLY A 87 -9.45 -5.13 -20.82
N ALA A 88 -9.50 -4.02 -20.07
CA ALA A 88 -8.32 -3.22 -19.79
C ALA A 88 -7.20 -4.01 -19.10
N ARG A 89 -5.95 -3.66 -19.42
CA ARG A 89 -4.78 -4.05 -18.65
C ARG A 89 -4.32 -2.89 -17.77
N LEU A 90 -4.44 -3.08 -16.46
CA LEU A 90 -4.09 -2.09 -15.43
C LEU A 90 -2.76 -2.44 -14.78
N LEU A 91 -1.86 -1.46 -14.64
CA LEU A 91 -0.73 -1.53 -13.73
C LEU A 91 -1.09 -0.83 -12.42
N GLU A 92 -1.04 -1.54 -11.29
CA GLU A 92 -1.11 -0.94 -9.95
C GLU A 92 0.31 -0.81 -9.41
N ALA A 93 0.89 0.39 -9.51
CA ALA A 93 2.25 0.65 -9.05
C ALA A 93 2.26 1.04 -7.57
N GLY A 94 2.91 0.22 -6.74
CA GLY A 94 2.86 0.31 -5.28
C GLY A 94 1.61 -0.34 -4.72
N SER A 95 1.34 -1.59 -5.11
CA SER A 95 0.08 -2.27 -4.80
C SER A 95 -0.10 -2.67 -3.33
N ALA A 96 0.92 -2.47 -2.49
CA ALA A 96 0.87 -2.78 -1.08
C ALA A 96 0.46 -4.25 -0.83
N ASP A 97 -0.74 -4.49 -0.28
CA ASP A 97 -1.27 -5.82 -0.01
C ASP A 97 -2.25 -6.34 -1.09
N ALA A 98 -2.17 -5.79 -2.31
CA ALA A 98 -2.96 -6.12 -3.51
C ALA A 98 -4.48 -6.10 -3.30
N ARG A 99 -4.98 -5.37 -2.29
CA ARG A 99 -6.41 -5.28 -2.00
C ARG A 99 -7.18 -4.67 -3.16
N LEU A 100 -6.65 -3.61 -3.77
CA LEU A 100 -7.29 -2.95 -4.90
C LEU A 100 -7.40 -3.91 -6.09
N ALA A 101 -6.30 -4.56 -6.50
CA ALA A 101 -6.33 -5.55 -7.58
C ALA A 101 -7.37 -6.66 -7.36
N LEU A 102 -7.46 -7.20 -6.13
CA LEU A 102 -8.44 -8.26 -5.82
C LEU A 102 -9.89 -7.75 -5.83
N LEU A 103 -10.14 -6.56 -5.29
CA LEU A 103 -11.47 -5.93 -5.35
C LEU A 103 -11.87 -5.63 -6.80
N LEU A 104 -10.93 -5.07 -7.57
CA LEU A 104 -11.16 -4.71 -8.97
C LEU A 104 -11.46 -5.95 -9.82
N HIS A 105 -10.74 -7.07 -9.60
CA HIS A 105 -11.05 -8.32 -10.27
C HIS A 105 -12.46 -8.84 -9.96
N GLY A 106 -12.93 -8.69 -8.71
CA GLY A 106 -14.30 -9.04 -8.34
C GLY A 106 -15.36 -8.18 -9.03
N LEU A 107 -15.05 -6.90 -9.28
CA LEU A 107 -15.94 -5.95 -9.96
C LEU A 107 -15.90 -6.07 -11.49
N ARG A 108 -14.72 -6.37 -12.03
CA ARG A 108 -14.40 -6.40 -13.47
C ARG A 108 -13.52 -7.63 -13.77
N PRO A 109 -14.11 -8.83 -13.88
CA PRO A 109 -13.36 -10.05 -14.20
C PRO A 109 -12.68 -10.01 -15.57
N ASP A 110 -13.14 -9.13 -16.47
CA ASP A 110 -12.57 -8.87 -17.79
C ASP A 110 -11.24 -8.09 -17.72
N VAL A 111 -11.00 -7.34 -16.65
CA VAL A 111 -9.80 -6.53 -16.46
C VAL A 111 -8.66 -7.37 -15.91
N THR A 112 -7.47 -7.19 -16.48
CA THR A 112 -6.24 -7.78 -15.96
C THR A 112 -5.45 -6.75 -15.17
N VAL A 113 -5.08 -7.08 -13.94
CA VAL A 113 -4.36 -6.19 -13.02
C VAL A 113 -3.00 -6.77 -12.71
N GLU A 114 -1.96 -6.00 -12.98
CA GLU A 114 -0.60 -6.28 -12.54
C GLU A 114 -0.28 -5.42 -11.32
N ALA A 115 -0.33 -6.07 -10.15
CA ALA A 115 -0.10 -5.46 -8.84
C ALA A 115 1.41 -5.55 -8.51
N CYS A 116 2.09 -4.41 -8.57
CA CYS A 116 3.54 -4.33 -8.44
C CYS A 116 3.94 -3.76 -7.07
N GLU A 117 4.67 -4.55 -6.29
CA GLU A 117 5.14 -4.18 -4.95
C GLU A 117 6.54 -4.77 -4.68
N ASN A 118 7.48 -3.91 -4.28
CA ASN A 118 8.85 -4.33 -3.96
C ASN A 118 8.98 -4.76 -2.47
N ALA A 119 8.05 -4.34 -1.62
CA ALA A 119 8.07 -4.60 -0.19
C ALA A 119 7.75 -6.08 0.09
N TRP A 120 8.74 -6.83 0.55
CA TRP A 120 8.60 -8.27 0.82
C TRP A 120 7.45 -8.60 1.77
N ALA A 121 7.27 -7.84 2.86
CA ALA A 121 6.20 -8.07 3.83
C ALA A 121 4.81 -7.82 3.22
N ALA A 122 4.67 -6.73 2.46
CA ALA A 122 3.45 -6.40 1.75
C ALA A 122 3.12 -7.46 0.68
N ARG A 123 4.14 -7.91 -0.05
CA ARG A 123 4.05 -8.99 -1.03
C ARG A 123 3.62 -10.32 -0.42
N LEU A 124 4.16 -10.70 0.74
CA LEU A 124 3.72 -11.92 1.43
C LEU A 124 2.24 -11.85 1.80
N LEU A 125 1.79 -10.68 2.30
CA LEU A 125 0.39 -10.44 2.60
C LEU A 125 -0.49 -10.46 1.34
N ALA A 126 -0.04 -9.81 0.25
CA ALA A 126 -0.70 -9.82 -1.05
C ALA A 126 -0.83 -11.25 -1.59
N GLN A 127 0.25 -12.03 -1.51
CA GLN A 127 0.28 -13.43 -1.92
C GLN A 127 -0.75 -14.24 -1.13
N TRP A 128 -0.73 -14.17 0.21
CA TRP A 128 -1.70 -14.86 1.05
C TRP A 128 -3.15 -14.51 0.71
N ARG A 129 -3.45 -13.22 0.47
CA ARG A 129 -4.80 -12.78 0.07
C ARG A 129 -5.19 -13.31 -1.30
N TRP A 130 -4.27 -13.29 -2.26
CA TRP A 130 -4.49 -13.82 -3.60
C TRP A 130 -4.79 -15.32 -3.57
N TRP A 131 -4.04 -16.11 -2.78
CA TRP A 131 -4.34 -17.53 -2.55
C TRP A 131 -5.72 -17.72 -1.92
N ARG A 132 -6.06 -16.94 -0.88
CA ARG A 132 -7.36 -17.00 -0.21
C ARG A 132 -8.53 -16.62 -1.12
N ALA A 133 -8.28 -15.80 -2.14
CA ALA A 133 -9.23 -15.42 -3.16
C ALA A 133 -9.35 -16.44 -4.31
N GLY A 134 -8.72 -17.61 -4.21
CA GLY A 134 -8.78 -18.65 -5.23
C GLY A 134 -7.82 -18.44 -6.41
N SER A 135 -6.76 -17.68 -6.22
CA SER A 135 -5.71 -17.46 -7.22
C SER A 135 -6.24 -16.92 -8.57
N PRO A 136 -6.96 -15.78 -8.57
CA PRO A 136 -7.58 -15.26 -9.77
C PRO A 136 -6.55 -14.97 -10.87
N ALA A 137 -6.77 -15.54 -12.06
CA ALA A 137 -5.87 -15.39 -13.21
C ALA A 137 -5.78 -13.95 -13.73
N GLY A 138 -6.80 -13.13 -13.47
CA GLY A 138 -6.83 -11.71 -13.79
C GLY A 138 -5.94 -10.85 -12.89
N VAL A 139 -5.39 -11.38 -11.80
CA VAL A 139 -4.51 -10.64 -10.88
C VAL A 139 -3.11 -11.25 -10.90
N ARG A 140 -2.12 -10.46 -11.31
CA ARG A 140 -0.71 -10.84 -11.33
C ARG A 140 0.06 -10.07 -10.28
N LEU A 141 0.67 -10.77 -9.33
CA LEU A 141 1.52 -10.16 -8.30
C LEU A 141 2.98 -10.10 -8.75
N SER A 142 3.47 -8.89 -9.02
CA SER A 142 4.86 -8.64 -9.45
C SER A 142 5.70 -8.07 -8.31
N SER A 143 6.93 -8.56 -8.17
CA SER A 143 7.95 -7.98 -7.28
C SER A 143 8.98 -7.15 -8.03
N GLN A 144 8.71 -6.85 -9.30
CA GLN A 144 9.62 -6.06 -10.11
C GLN A 144 9.63 -4.61 -9.63
N ASN A 145 10.67 -3.88 -10.00
CA ASN A 145 10.68 -2.45 -9.85
C ASN A 145 9.78 -1.85 -10.94
N PHE A 146 8.63 -1.25 -10.57
CA PHE A 146 7.72 -0.64 -11.54
C PHE A 146 8.37 0.52 -12.33
N TRP A 147 9.47 1.09 -11.86
CA TRP A 147 10.28 2.05 -12.62
C TRP A 147 11.01 1.42 -13.80
N ALA A 148 11.37 0.14 -13.71
CA ALA A 148 12.08 -0.60 -14.76
C ALA A 148 11.12 -1.32 -15.72
N MET A 149 9.85 -1.48 -15.34
CA MET A 149 8.81 -2.05 -16.21
C MET A 149 8.44 -1.05 -17.31
N SER A 150 8.19 -1.55 -18.52
CA SER A 150 7.60 -0.75 -19.61
C SER A 150 6.14 -0.46 -19.30
N TRP A 151 5.72 0.80 -19.40
CA TRP A 151 4.31 1.18 -19.21
C TRP A 151 3.47 1.12 -20.48
N GLN A 152 4.09 0.87 -21.63
CA GLN A 152 3.43 0.78 -22.93
C GLN A 152 2.27 -0.25 -23.00
N PRO A 153 2.37 -1.46 -22.40
CA PRO A 153 1.35 -2.48 -22.55
C PRO A 153 0.06 -2.23 -21.75
N TYR A 154 0.03 -1.20 -20.90
CA TYR A 154 -1.08 -0.96 -19.98
C TYR A 154 -2.00 0.13 -20.53
N ASN A 155 -3.31 -0.13 -20.47
CA ASN A 155 -4.32 0.87 -20.80
C ASN A 155 -4.48 1.90 -19.67
N ALA A 156 -4.13 1.51 -18.45
CA ALA A 156 -4.15 2.40 -17.31
C ALA A 156 -3.01 2.09 -16.34
N VAL A 157 -2.47 3.14 -15.72
CA VAL A 157 -1.52 3.05 -14.61
C VAL A 157 -2.16 3.72 -13.41
N TYR A 158 -2.40 2.95 -12.35
CA TYR A 158 -2.91 3.43 -11.08
C TYR A 158 -1.76 3.61 -10.08
N VAL A 159 -1.73 4.76 -9.41
CA VAL A 159 -0.74 5.09 -8.39
C VAL A 159 -1.41 5.60 -7.12
N PHE A 160 -0.98 5.08 -5.97
CA PHE A 160 -1.30 5.66 -4.66
C PHE A 160 -0.04 5.66 -3.78
N LEU A 161 0.95 6.43 -4.24
CA LEU A 161 2.30 6.47 -3.69
C LEU A 161 2.43 7.59 -2.64
N SER A 162 3.06 8.70 -2.99
CA SER A 162 3.15 9.91 -2.17
C SER A 162 3.39 11.10 -3.11
N PRO A 163 3.36 12.36 -2.63
CA PRO A 163 3.61 13.51 -3.50
C PRO A 163 5.01 13.51 -4.14
N ALA A 164 6.03 13.01 -3.42
CA ALA A 164 7.43 13.09 -3.84
C ALA A 164 7.73 12.42 -5.21
N PRO A 165 7.28 11.18 -5.50
CA PRO A 165 7.53 10.53 -6.79
C PRO A 165 6.64 11.03 -7.95
N MET A 166 5.62 11.86 -7.72
CA MET A 166 4.61 12.16 -8.75
C MET A 166 5.18 12.84 -10.01
N ALA A 167 6.18 13.72 -9.86
CA ALA A 167 6.85 14.32 -11.02
C ALA A 167 7.55 13.26 -11.89
N ARG A 168 8.18 12.26 -11.26
CA ARG A 168 8.85 11.15 -11.96
C ARG A 168 7.84 10.18 -12.58
N VAL A 169 6.72 9.91 -11.89
CA VAL A 169 5.59 9.15 -12.44
C VAL A 169 5.11 9.79 -13.73
N TRP A 170 4.90 11.11 -13.71
CA TRP A 170 4.44 11.85 -14.88
C TRP A 170 5.41 11.77 -16.06
N GLN A 171 6.69 12.02 -15.81
CA GLN A 171 7.72 11.92 -16.86
C GLN A 171 7.71 10.53 -17.52
N LYS A 172 7.66 9.47 -16.71
CA LYS A 172 7.63 8.09 -17.20
C LYS A 172 6.33 7.78 -17.96
N PHE A 173 5.19 8.24 -17.47
CA PHE A 173 3.91 8.08 -18.15
C PHE A 173 3.93 8.72 -19.54
N CYS A 174 4.37 9.97 -19.63
CA CYS A 174 4.48 10.70 -20.90
C CYS A 174 5.44 10.04 -21.90
N SER A 175 6.54 9.47 -21.41
CA SER A 175 7.55 8.84 -22.26
C SER A 175 7.19 7.44 -22.74
N GLU A 176 6.51 6.64 -21.92
CA GLU A 176 6.36 5.19 -22.19
C GLU A 176 4.92 4.73 -22.42
N ALA A 177 3.92 5.42 -21.86
CA ALA A 177 2.56 4.94 -21.92
C ALA A 177 1.99 5.07 -23.35
N GLY A 178 1.18 4.08 -23.76
CA GLY A 178 0.58 4.05 -25.08
C GLY A 178 -0.42 5.19 -25.32
N PRO A 179 -0.70 5.58 -26.58
CA PRO A 179 -1.81 6.46 -26.90
C PRO A 179 -3.14 5.89 -26.36
N GLY A 180 -4.01 6.76 -25.85
CA GLY A 180 -5.27 6.41 -25.20
C GLY A 180 -5.14 5.88 -23.77
N SER A 181 -3.92 5.72 -23.25
CA SER A 181 -3.71 5.26 -21.88
C SER A 181 -4.08 6.32 -20.84
N LEU A 182 -4.38 5.85 -19.63
CA LEU A 182 -4.75 6.67 -18.47
C LEU A 182 -3.68 6.60 -17.38
N LEU A 183 -3.34 7.73 -16.79
CA LEU A 183 -2.71 7.79 -15.48
C LEU A 183 -3.78 8.15 -14.46
N VAL A 184 -3.96 7.32 -13.44
CA VAL A 184 -4.91 7.54 -12.35
C VAL A 184 -4.14 7.64 -11.04
N SER A 185 -4.10 8.82 -10.45
CA SER A 185 -3.52 9.02 -9.13
C SER A 185 -4.61 9.13 -8.08
N ASN A 186 -4.43 8.45 -6.97
CA ASN A 186 -5.31 8.62 -5.81
C ASN A 186 -4.79 9.77 -4.94
N SER A 187 -5.53 10.89 -4.97
CA SER A 187 -5.36 12.08 -4.14
C SER A 187 -4.02 12.83 -4.22
N PHE A 188 -3.02 12.32 -4.96
CA PHE A 188 -1.72 12.99 -5.13
C PHE A 188 -1.59 13.62 -6.51
N GLU A 189 -1.49 14.94 -6.54
CA GLU A 189 -1.35 15.71 -7.78
C GLU A 189 0.04 15.55 -8.42
N VAL A 190 0.09 15.68 -9.75
CA VAL A 190 1.33 15.87 -10.49
C VAL A 190 1.72 17.36 -10.40
N PRO A 191 2.93 17.71 -9.95
CA PRO A 191 3.33 19.11 -9.86
C PRO A 191 3.23 19.84 -11.21
N ALA A 192 2.54 20.98 -11.21
CA ALA A 192 2.35 21.85 -12.37
C ALA A 192 1.65 21.20 -13.58
N VAL A 193 0.87 20.13 -13.38
CA VAL A 193 0.08 19.49 -14.43
C VAL A 193 -1.35 19.25 -13.93
N GLU A 194 -2.30 19.99 -14.47
CA GLU A 194 -3.71 19.81 -14.14
C GLU A 194 -4.25 18.46 -14.65
N PRO A 195 -5.07 17.74 -13.87
CA PRO A 195 -5.73 16.53 -14.33
C PRO A 195 -6.79 16.85 -15.37
N ASP A 196 -6.94 15.97 -16.37
CA ASP A 196 -8.00 16.04 -17.37
C ASP A 196 -9.38 15.76 -16.76
N ALA A 197 -9.45 14.97 -15.68
CA ALA A 197 -10.66 14.73 -14.93
C ALA A 197 -10.37 14.46 -13.45
N ARG A 198 -11.36 14.77 -12.60
CA ARG A 198 -11.33 14.53 -11.16
C ARG A 198 -12.60 13.78 -10.75
N ILE A 199 -12.46 12.71 -9.98
CA ILE A 199 -13.60 11.94 -9.44
C ILE A 199 -13.52 11.98 -7.91
N ALA A 200 -14.51 12.58 -7.26
CA ALA A 200 -14.53 12.70 -5.81
C ALA A 200 -14.62 11.32 -5.11
N LEU A 201 -13.93 11.23 -3.97
CA LEU A 201 -13.97 10.14 -3.01
C LEU A 201 -14.35 10.70 -1.63
N SER A 202 -14.93 9.88 -0.78
CA SER A 202 -15.52 10.30 0.51
C SER A 202 -14.57 10.13 1.70
N GLY A 203 -13.31 9.78 1.46
CA GLY A 203 -12.34 9.44 2.50
C GLY A 203 -11.56 10.64 3.05
N PRO A 204 -11.11 10.60 4.33
CA PRO A 204 -10.33 11.69 4.92
C PRO A 204 -8.96 11.87 4.27
N LEU A 205 -8.36 10.75 3.83
CA LEU A 205 -7.08 10.70 3.14
C LEU A 205 -7.23 10.53 1.62
N GLN A 206 -8.31 9.85 1.21
CA GLN A 206 -8.62 9.56 -0.19
C GLN A 206 -9.78 10.43 -0.62
N LYS A 207 -9.45 11.59 -1.18
CA LYS A 207 -10.40 12.67 -1.49
C LYS A 207 -10.87 12.66 -2.93
N GLU A 208 -10.02 12.19 -3.83
CA GLU A 208 -10.33 12.14 -5.26
C GLU A 208 -9.41 11.19 -6.02
N LEU A 209 -9.88 10.73 -7.19
CA LEU A 209 -9.06 10.17 -8.24
C LEU A 209 -8.79 11.26 -9.28
N LEU A 210 -7.51 11.50 -9.54
CA LEU A 210 -7.00 12.46 -10.51
C LEU A 210 -6.60 11.70 -11.77
N ILE A 211 -7.09 12.12 -12.93
CA ILE A 211 -6.94 11.38 -14.18
C ILE A 211 -6.26 12.24 -15.24
N TRP A 212 -5.25 11.68 -15.90
CA TRP A 212 -4.60 12.24 -17.08
C TRP A 212 -4.65 11.23 -18.23
N HIS A 213 -4.85 11.71 -19.46
CA HIS A 213 -4.87 10.91 -20.67
C HIS A 213 -3.56 11.04 -21.44
N ARG A 214 -3.24 10.05 -22.27
CA ARG A 214 -2.18 10.15 -23.28
C ARG A 214 -2.79 10.25 -24.68
N PRO A 215 -2.47 11.28 -25.49
CA PRO A 215 -1.77 12.51 -25.12
C PRO A 215 -2.61 13.39 -24.18
N HIS A 216 -1.93 14.11 -23.30
CA HIS A 216 -2.57 15.00 -22.34
C HIS A 216 -3.06 16.28 -23.01
N GLY A 217 -4.21 16.80 -22.61
CA GLY A 217 -4.78 18.03 -23.16
C GLY A 217 -5.43 17.89 -24.56
N ALA A 218 -5.53 16.69 -25.12
CA ALA A 218 -6.33 16.44 -26.32
C ALA A 218 -7.79 16.20 -25.91
N ARG A 219 -8.61 17.26 -25.92
CA ARG A 219 -10.07 17.16 -25.94
C ARG A 219 -10.60 17.73 -27.24
#